data_AF-A0A9P7JUP2-F1
#
_entry.id   AF-A0A9P7JUP2-F1
#
_cell.length_a   1.000
_cell.length_b   1.000
_cell.length_c   1.000
_cell.angle_alpha   90.00
_cell.angle_beta   90.00
_cell.angle_gamma   90.00
#
_symmetry.space_group_name_H-M   'P 1'
#
loop_
_entity.id
_entity.type
_entity.pdbx_description
1 polymer ?
#
loop_
_entity_poly.entity_id
_entity_poly.type
_entity_poly.pdbx_seq_one_letter_code
_entity_poly.pdbx_strand_id
1 'polypeptide(L)'
;MSFEHVGRNKARQSSSHPHQIILNPLNQTEKELLVPDLGTDKVWRLTKWNDGKWSIHDHIDFEAGGSPRHIAARGNTLCTLLELTSKLAVHTFPPLPVPPTRLTSLFTLSALPIPDTMLAVEILLPEPNESFPETFIYTSNRNDLHSEGDTIAIFFLAAREGQPELVNEVCTGLIHVRGMVFGGDEDKYLVVGGVEGGGVKVFERIDGGKGLQEIGKLGEDVVGRPTGFL
;
A
#
# COMPACT_ATOMS: atom_id res chain seq x y z
N MET A 1 1.85 19.74 -18.92
CA MET A 1 2.20 18.38 -19.35
C MET A 1 1.06 17.48 -18.96
N SER A 2 0.66 16.57 -19.86
CA SER A 2 -0.48 15.66 -19.71
C SER A 2 -0.01 14.33 -19.11
N PHE A 3 -0.88 13.65 -18.35
CA PHE A 3 -0.65 12.28 -17.88
C PHE A 3 -0.94 11.24 -18.99
N GLU A 4 -0.63 11.57 -20.24
CA GLU A 4 -0.98 10.77 -21.42
C GLU A 4 0.01 9.60 -21.60
N HIS A 5 -0.12 8.58 -20.76
CA HIS A 5 0.52 7.29 -21.00
C HIS A 5 -0.45 6.15 -20.69
N VAL A 6 -0.30 5.03 -21.39
CA VAL A 6 -1.22 3.89 -21.37
C VAL A 6 -0.44 2.66 -20.96
N GLY A 7 -0.79 2.06 -19.83
CA GLY A 7 -0.20 0.81 -19.35
C GLY A 7 -0.65 -0.40 -20.17
N ARG A 8 -0.06 -1.57 -19.91
CA ARG A 8 -0.26 -2.76 -20.75
C ARG A 8 -1.62 -3.44 -20.57
N ASN A 9 -2.22 -3.35 -19.38
CA ASN A 9 -3.54 -3.91 -19.14
C ASN A 9 -4.62 -2.99 -19.72
N LYS A 10 -5.02 -3.24 -20.98
CA LYS A 10 -5.98 -2.38 -21.72
C LYS A 10 -7.32 -2.15 -21.00
N ALA A 11 -7.75 -3.07 -20.13
CA ALA A 11 -9.01 -2.92 -19.39
C ALA A 11 -8.87 -1.98 -18.19
N ARG A 12 -7.68 -1.87 -17.60
CA ARG A 12 -7.42 -1.14 -16.35
C ARG A 12 -6.50 0.08 -16.51
N GLN A 13 -5.79 0.17 -17.63
CA GLN A 13 -4.69 1.10 -17.88
C GLN A 13 -4.81 1.79 -19.25
N SER A 14 -6.04 2.01 -19.73
CA SER A 14 -6.30 2.69 -21.01
C SER A 14 -5.99 4.21 -20.99
N SER A 15 -5.80 4.77 -19.80
CA SER A 15 -5.46 6.18 -19.54
C SER A 15 -4.89 6.32 -18.14
N SER A 16 -4.32 7.48 -17.81
CA SER A 16 -3.90 7.81 -16.45
C SER A 16 -5.03 7.62 -15.44
N HIS A 17 -4.67 7.02 -14.31
CA HIS A 17 -5.57 6.70 -13.21
C HIS A 17 -4.83 6.89 -11.88
N PRO A 18 -4.64 8.16 -11.45
CA PRO A 18 -4.10 8.49 -10.14
C PRO A 18 -4.95 7.87 -9.04
N HIS A 19 -4.32 7.17 -8.10
CA HIS A 19 -5.03 6.42 -7.07
C HIS A 19 -4.66 6.84 -5.64
N GLN A 20 -3.60 7.63 -5.49
CA GLN A 20 -3.26 8.31 -4.25
C GLN A 20 -2.60 9.65 -4.58
N ILE A 21 -2.71 10.62 -3.68
CA ILE A 21 -1.95 11.86 -3.72
C ILE A 21 -1.48 12.13 -2.30
N ILE A 22 -0.17 12.15 -2.08
CA ILE A 22 0.41 12.49 -0.78
C ILE A 22 1.51 13.54 -0.94
N LEU A 23 1.68 14.39 0.08
CA LEU A 23 2.92 15.14 0.23
C LEU A 23 4.06 14.14 0.42
N ASN A 24 5.23 14.43 -0.15
CA ASN A 24 6.40 13.58 0.02
C ASN A 24 6.66 13.40 1.53
N PRO A 25 6.41 12.19 2.08
CA PRO A 25 6.47 11.95 3.52
C PRO A 25 7.91 12.06 4.07
N LEU A 26 8.93 11.99 3.20
CA LEU A 26 10.34 12.12 3.56
C LEU A 26 10.85 13.57 3.43
N ASN A 27 10.03 14.49 2.90
CA ASN A 27 10.38 15.89 2.74
C ASN A 27 9.59 16.76 3.72
N GLN A 28 10.30 17.38 4.67
CA GLN A 28 9.70 18.28 5.66
C GLN A 28 9.28 19.63 5.07
N THR A 29 9.71 19.94 3.84
CA THR A 29 9.23 21.11 3.11
C THR A 29 8.12 20.63 2.19
N GLU A 30 6.88 21.10 2.39
CA GLU A 30 5.67 20.72 1.64
C GLU A 30 5.71 21.16 0.14
N LYS A 31 6.75 20.75 -0.56
CA LYS A 31 7.13 21.23 -1.89
C LYS A 31 7.19 20.12 -2.92
N GLU A 32 6.89 18.89 -2.53
CA GLU A 32 6.84 17.74 -3.40
C GLU A 32 5.58 16.90 -3.11
N LEU A 33 4.82 16.56 -4.15
CA LEU A 33 3.71 15.62 -4.11
C LEU A 33 4.11 14.35 -4.86
N LEU A 34 3.65 13.22 -4.35
CA LEU A 34 3.78 11.91 -4.97
C LEU A 34 2.39 11.43 -5.39
N VAL A 35 2.28 11.00 -6.65
CA VAL A 35 1.02 10.58 -7.25
C VAL A 35 1.21 9.21 -7.91
N PRO A 36 0.96 8.10 -7.17
CA PRO A 36 0.84 6.78 -7.75
C PRO A 36 -0.30 6.75 -8.78
N ASP A 37 0.04 6.33 -9.99
CA ASP A 37 -0.85 6.30 -11.14
C ASP A 37 -0.89 4.88 -11.72
N LEU A 38 -1.97 4.18 -11.39
CA LEU A 38 -2.26 2.81 -11.84
C LEU A 38 -2.16 2.71 -13.36
N GLY A 39 -2.71 3.71 -14.05
CA GLY A 39 -2.92 3.68 -15.49
C GLY A 39 -1.65 3.83 -16.32
N THR A 40 -0.61 4.44 -15.74
CA THR A 40 0.65 4.75 -16.44
C THR A 40 1.83 3.89 -16.00
N ASP A 41 1.66 3.03 -14.99
CA ASP A 41 2.74 2.30 -14.31
C ASP A 41 3.81 3.23 -13.72
N LYS A 42 3.39 4.37 -13.15
CA LYS A 42 4.30 5.39 -12.60
C LYS A 42 3.85 5.92 -11.24
N VAL A 43 4.82 6.36 -10.46
CA VAL A 43 4.60 7.35 -9.39
C VAL A 43 5.14 8.68 -9.88
N TRP A 44 4.27 9.65 -10.09
CA TRP A 44 4.67 10.99 -10.50
C TRP A 44 5.17 11.81 -9.32
N ARG A 45 6.25 12.55 -9.52
CA ARG A 45 6.82 13.50 -8.55
C ARG A 45 6.52 14.91 -9.05
N LEU A 46 5.66 15.63 -8.33
CA LEU A 46 5.28 17.00 -8.66
C LEU A 46 5.95 17.96 -7.68
N THR A 47 6.42 19.11 -8.16
CA THR A 47 6.96 20.18 -7.29
C THR A 47 6.12 21.44 -7.37
N LYS A 48 6.10 22.18 -6.26
CA LYS A 48 5.39 23.48 -6.18
C LYS A 48 6.32 24.61 -6.62
N TRP A 49 5.90 25.35 -7.64
CA TRP A 49 6.61 26.51 -8.17
C TRP A 49 6.34 27.76 -7.34
N ASN A 50 7.12 28.82 -7.59
CA ASN A 50 6.99 30.11 -6.89
C ASN A 50 5.62 30.78 -7.10
N ASP A 51 4.91 30.45 -8.19
CA ASP A 51 3.54 30.92 -8.46
C ASP A 51 2.46 30.08 -7.73
N GLY A 52 2.88 29.12 -6.90
CA GLY A 52 2.02 28.24 -6.12
C GLY A 52 1.46 27.05 -6.89
N LYS A 53 1.75 26.91 -8.20
CA LYS A 53 1.25 25.80 -9.01
C LYS A 53 2.13 24.56 -8.88
N TRP A 54 1.51 23.41 -9.06
CA TRP A 54 2.20 22.13 -9.11
C TRP A 54 2.46 21.73 -10.56
N SER A 55 3.66 21.23 -10.85
CA SER A 55 3.94 20.57 -12.13
C SER A 55 4.71 19.28 -11.91
N ILE A 56 4.56 18.35 -12.85
CA ILE A 56 5.41 17.16 -12.91
C ILE A 56 6.86 17.63 -13.06
N HIS A 57 7.71 17.15 -12.16
CA HIS A 57 9.16 17.37 -12.16
C HIS A 57 9.91 16.10 -12.54
N ASP A 58 9.45 14.95 -12.05
CA ASP A 58 10.08 13.65 -12.28
C ASP A 58 9.06 12.50 -12.08
N HIS A 59 9.49 11.24 -12.23
CA HIS A 59 8.68 10.05 -11.98
C HIS A 59 9.52 8.84 -11.58
N ILE A 60 8.84 7.82 -11.07
CA ILE A 60 9.38 6.47 -10.85
C ILE A 60 8.64 5.52 -11.78
N ASP A 61 9.40 4.77 -12.58
CA ASP A 61 8.85 3.71 -13.44
C ASP A 61 8.70 2.39 -12.70
N PHE A 62 7.60 1.70 -12.96
CA PHE A 62 7.35 0.35 -12.46
C PHE A 62 7.27 -0.66 -13.60
N GLU A 63 7.23 -1.95 -13.23
CA GLU A 63 7.02 -3.00 -14.22
C GLU A 63 5.69 -2.80 -14.96
N ALA A 64 5.69 -3.10 -16.25
CA ALA A 64 4.50 -2.89 -17.06
C ALA A 64 3.36 -3.81 -16.60
N GLY A 65 2.19 -3.21 -16.35
CA GLY A 65 1.07 -3.90 -15.70
C GLY A 65 1.20 -4.01 -14.18
N GLY A 66 2.15 -3.33 -13.54
CA GLY A 66 2.29 -3.28 -12.08
C GLY A 66 1.17 -2.48 -11.41
N SER A 67 0.80 -1.35 -12.02
CA SER A 67 -0.23 -0.43 -11.51
C SER A 67 0.04 0.01 -10.05
N PRO A 68 0.90 1.00 -9.82
CA PRO A 68 1.16 1.53 -8.48
C PRO A 68 -0.09 2.19 -7.90
N ARG A 69 -0.54 1.69 -6.74
CA ARG A 69 -1.80 2.06 -6.12
C ARG A 69 -1.60 3.04 -4.98
N HIS A 70 -1.00 2.58 -3.89
CA HIS A 70 -0.68 3.37 -2.71
C HIS A 70 0.82 3.24 -2.39
N ILE A 71 1.36 4.25 -1.70
CA ILE A 71 2.74 4.31 -1.26
C ILE A 71 2.82 4.59 0.24
N ALA A 72 3.89 4.10 0.85
CA ALA A 72 4.33 4.45 2.20
C ALA A 72 5.83 4.68 2.17
N ALA A 73 6.36 5.49 3.08
CA ALA A 73 7.79 5.76 3.11
C ALA A 73 8.31 5.90 4.53
N ARG A 74 9.59 5.59 4.71
CA ARG A 74 10.33 5.82 5.94
C ARG A 74 11.79 6.06 5.63
N GLY A 75 12.43 6.96 6.39
CA GLY A 75 13.85 7.27 6.23
C GLY A 75 14.18 7.76 4.82
N ASN A 76 14.86 6.93 4.03
CA ASN A 76 15.16 7.21 2.62
C ASN A 76 14.61 6.11 1.69
N THR A 77 13.57 5.40 2.14
CA THR A 77 12.94 4.30 1.43
C THR A 77 11.49 4.63 1.10
N LEU A 78 11.13 4.40 -0.17
CA LEU A 78 9.75 4.44 -0.64
C LEU A 78 9.29 3.01 -0.95
N CYS A 79 8.19 2.61 -0.32
CA CYS A 79 7.47 1.37 -0.58
C CYS A 79 6.25 1.68 -1.44
N THR A 80 6.08 0.96 -2.54
CA THR A 80 4.96 1.12 -3.48
C THR A 80 4.25 -0.20 -3.64
N LEU A 81 2.93 -0.18 -3.46
CA LEU A 81 2.09 -1.34 -3.66
C LEU A 81 1.60 -1.38 -5.11
N LEU A 82 1.92 -2.48 -5.80
CA LEU A 82 1.54 -2.74 -7.18
C LEU A 82 0.28 -3.59 -7.20
N GLU A 83 -0.85 -2.99 -7.58
CA GLU A 83 -2.17 -3.61 -7.46
C GLU A 83 -2.31 -4.83 -8.34
N LEU A 84 -1.95 -4.72 -9.62
CA LEU A 84 -2.26 -5.75 -10.61
C LEU A 84 -1.26 -6.92 -10.61
N THR A 85 -0.05 -6.73 -10.08
CA THR A 85 0.93 -7.81 -9.91
C THR A 85 1.01 -8.34 -8.48
N SER A 86 0.26 -7.76 -7.54
CA SER A 86 0.27 -8.11 -6.12
C SER A 86 1.69 -8.14 -5.56
N LYS A 87 2.43 -7.04 -5.76
CA LYS A 87 3.81 -6.89 -5.31
C LYS A 87 4.02 -5.63 -4.48
N LEU A 88 4.91 -5.75 -3.50
CA LEU A 88 5.53 -4.64 -2.79
C LEU A 88 6.87 -4.31 -3.48
N ALA A 89 6.97 -3.12 -4.08
CA ALA A 89 8.20 -2.61 -4.68
C ALA A 89 8.88 -1.61 -3.75
N VAL A 90 10.18 -1.75 -3.55
CA VAL A 90 10.96 -0.92 -2.63
C VAL A 90 12.04 -0.17 -3.38
N HIS A 91 12.13 1.14 -3.15
CA HIS A 91 13.11 2.02 -3.78
C HIS A 91 13.86 2.83 -2.72
N THR A 92 15.13 3.14 -2.98
CA THR A 92 15.71 4.34 -2.37
C THR A 92 14.96 5.56 -2.89
N PHE A 93 14.75 6.56 -2.04
CA PHE A 93 13.98 7.73 -2.39
C PHE A 93 14.67 9.02 -1.94
N PRO A 94 15.80 9.37 -2.60
CA PRO A 94 16.51 10.59 -2.29
C PRO A 94 15.76 11.85 -2.74
N PRO A 95 16.08 13.02 -2.15
CA PRO A 95 15.58 14.29 -2.62
C PRO A 95 15.91 14.55 -4.09
N LEU A 96 15.05 15.31 -4.76
CA LEU A 96 15.33 15.80 -6.11
C LEU A 96 16.65 16.59 -6.17
N PRO A 97 17.40 16.50 -7.29
CA PRO A 97 17.07 15.80 -8.54
C PRO A 97 17.61 14.35 -8.60
N VAL A 98 18.04 13.76 -7.48
CA VAL A 98 18.60 12.40 -7.52
C VAL A 98 17.47 11.40 -7.81
N PRO A 99 17.62 10.51 -8.82
CA PRO A 99 16.59 9.55 -9.17
C PRO A 99 16.48 8.43 -8.11
N PRO A 100 15.27 7.93 -7.85
CA PRO A 100 15.05 6.73 -7.04
C PRO A 100 15.66 5.48 -7.67
N THR A 101 16.20 4.57 -6.85
CA THR A 101 16.77 3.28 -7.32
C THR A 101 15.98 2.13 -6.72
N ARG A 102 15.51 1.20 -7.56
CA ARG A 102 14.82 -0.01 -7.09
C ARG A 102 15.76 -0.91 -6.31
N LEU A 103 15.37 -1.26 -5.09
CA LEU A 103 16.10 -2.15 -4.21
C LEU A 103 15.60 -3.60 -4.34
N THR A 104 14.28 -3.80 -4.26
CA THR A 104 13.66 -5.12 -4.39
C THR A 104 12.20 -5.01 -4.82
N SER A 105 11.63 -6.15 -5.19
CA SER A 105 10.19 -6.33 -5.38
C SER A 105 9.79 -7.74 -4.95
N LEU A 106 8.77 -7.84 -4.11
CA LEU A 106 8.33 -9.09 -3.47
C LEU A 106 6.84 -9.27 -3.69
N PHE A 107 6.37 -10.50 -3.81
CA PHE A 107 4.94 -10.78 -3.81
C PHE A 107 4.32 -10.53 -2.43
N THR A 108 3.06 -10.12 -2.42
CA THR A 108 2.25 -9.94 -1.21
C THR A 108 1.55 -11.23 -0.75
N LEU A 109 1.91 -12.37 -1.34
CA LEU A 109 1.66 -13.69 -0.78
C LEU A 109 2.88 -14.60 -0.91
N SER A 110 2.93 -15.61 -0.04
CA SER A 110 3.91 -16.70 -0.12
C SER A 110 3.54 -17.77 -1.17
N ALA A 111 2.24 -18.02 -1.37
CA ALA A 111 1.76 -19.04 -2.30
C ALA A 111 1.89 -18.56 -3.76
N LEU A 112 2.62 -19.32 -4.58
CA LEU A 112 2.84 -19.03 -6.00
C LEU A 112 2.29 -20.15 -6.90
N PRO A 113 1.77 -19.82 -8.11
CA PRO A 113 1.62 -18.47 -8.66
C PRO A 113 0.49 -17.69 -7.99
N ILE A 114 0.62 -16.36 -7.96
CA ILE A 114 -0.46 -15.47 -7.49
C ILE A 114 -1.65 -15.58 -8.45
N PRO A 115 -2.89 -15.76 -7.94
CA PRO A 115 -4.08 -15.75 -8.79
C PRO A 115 -4.25 -14.43 -9.54
N ASP A 116 -4.59 -14.48 -10.83
CA ASP A 116 -4.80 -13.27 -11.67
C ASP A 116 -5.95 -12.37 -11.17
N THR A 117 -6.86 -12.92 -10.36
CA THR A 117 -7.99 -12.19 -9.77
C THR A 117 -7.59 -11.36 -8.56
N MET A 118 -6.46 -11.70 -7.94
CA MET A 118 -6.00 -11.14 -6.69
C MET A 118 -5.32 -9.80 -6.90
N LEU A 119 -5.66 -8.82 -6.06
CA LEU A 119 -5.17 -7.46 -6.18
C LEU A 119 -4.65 -6.95 -4.84
N ALA A 120 -3.46 -6.34 -4.83
CA ALA A 120 -2.96 -5.63 -3.65
C ALA A 120 -3.59 -4.23 -3.54
N VAL A 121 -3.93 -3.80 -2.32
CA VAL A 121 -4.83 -2.65 -2.13
C VAL A 121 -4.29 -1.54 -1.23
N GLU A 122 -4.14 -1.80 0.06
CA GLU A 122 -3.75 -0.80 1.06
C GLU A 122 -2.33 -1.08 1.56
N ILE A 123 -1.58 -0.04 1.90
CA ILE A 123 -0.26 -0.16 2.52
C ILE A 123 -0.17 0.75 3.74
N LEU A 124 0.16 0.17 4.88
CA LEU A 124 0.40 0.89 6.13
C LEU A 124 1.81 0.59 6.64
N LEU A 125 2.50 1.65 7.08
CA LEU A 125 3.84 1.60 7.67
C LEU A 125 3.79 2.39 8.99
N PRO A 126 3.29 1.78 10.08
CA PRO A 126 3.23 2.45 11.37
C PRO A 126 4.65 2.76 11.88
N GLU A 127 4.79 3.90 12.56
CA GLU A 127 6.06 4.26 13.19
C GLU A 127 6.36 3.31 14.35
N PRO A 128 7.63 2.88 14.54
CA PRO A 128 8.00 2.13 15.72
C PRO A 128 7.75 2.90 17.01
N ASN A 129 7.37 2.18 18.05
CA ASN A 129 7.03 2.72 19.37
C ASN A 129 7.45 1.75 20.49
N GLU A 130 7.07 2.03 21.74
CA GLU A 130 7.53 1.23 22.89
C GLU A 130 6.98 -0.21 22.84
N SER A 131 5.72 -0.39 22.46
CA SER A 131 5.10 -1.72 22.28
C SER A 131 5.60 -2.44 21.01
N PHE A 132 5.94 -1.69 19.97
CA PHE A 132 6.32 -2.22 18.66
C PHE A 132 7.60 -1.54 18.14
N PRO A 133 8.78 -1.90 18.68
CA PRO A 133 10.04 -1.22 18.36
C PRO A 133 10.60 -1.58 16.98
N GLU A 134 10.12 -2.67 16.40
CA GLU A 134 10.50 -3.14 15.07
C GLU A 134 9.61 -2.52 13.98
N THR A 135 10.16 -2.35 12.78
CA THR A 135 9.44 -1.74 11.66
C THR A 135 8.73 -2.81 10.82
N PHE A 136 7.43 -2.65 10.61
CA PHE A 136 6.63 -3.55 9.80
C PHE A 136 5.85 -2.80 8.74
N ILE A 137 5.66 -3.43 7.58
CA ILE A 137 4.76 -2.98 6.52
C ILE A 137 3.57 -3.94 6.49
N TYR A 138 2.36 -3.41 6.54
CA TYR A 138 1.13 -4.18 6.42
C TYR A 138 0.52 -3.85 5.06
N THR A 139 0.26 -4.88 4.25
CA THR A 139 -0.41 -4.71 2.96
C THR A 139 -1.67 -5.57 2.92
N SER A 140 -2.80 -5.00 2.49
CA SER A 140 -4.01 -5.78 2.28
C SER A 140 -4.10 -6.26 0.83
N ASN A 141 -4.67 -7.44 0.63
CA ASN A 141 -5.04 -7.95 -0.67
C ASN A 141 -6.56 -8.16 -0.74
N ARG A 142 -7.11 -8.16 -1.96
CA ARG A 142 -8.51 -8.46 -2.22
C ARG A 142 -8.69 -9.50 -3.31
N ASN A 143 -9.86 -10.14 -3.28
CA ASN A 143 -10.23 -11.24 -4.17
C ASN A 143 -9.25 -12.42 -4.04
N ASP A 144 -8.78 -12.65 -2.82
CA ASP A 144 -8.02 -13.84 -2.50
C ASP A 144 -8.94 -15.06 -2.67
N LEU A 145 -8.40 -16.16 -3.21
CA LEU A 145 -9.15 -17.40 -3.37
C LEU A 145 -9.16 -18.23 -2.08
N HIS A 146 -8.48 -17.77 -1.03
CA HIS A 146 -8.47 -18.42 0.27
C HIS A 146 -9.89 -18.48 0.88
N SER A 147 -10.29 -19.66 1.36
CA SER A 147 -11.63 -19.89 1.90
C SER A 147 -11.94 -19.09 3.16
N GLU A 148 -10.91 -18.62 3.85
CA GLU A 148 -11.02 -17.79 5.07
C GLU A 148 -10.99 -16.28 4.77
N GLY A 149 -11.24 -15.89 3.52
CA GLY A 149 -11.34 -14.50 3.10
C GLY A 149 -10.00 -13.86 2.74
N ASP A 150 -10.08 -12.56 2.47
CA ASP A 150 -8.96 -11.75 1.99
C ASP A 150 -7.83 -11.64 3.00
N THR A 151 -6.60 -11.43 2.52
CA THR A 151 -5.39 -11.50 3.32
C THR A 151 -4.77 -10.14 3.66
N ILE A 152 -4.11 -10.08 4.81
CA ILE A 152 -3.13 -9.03 5.16
C ILE A 152 -1.76 -9.68 5.21
N ALA A 153 -0.86 -9.24 4.35
CA ALA A 153 0.54 -9.61 4.39
C ALA A 153 1.33 -8.65 5.27
N ILE A 154 2.21 -9.20 6.10
CA ILE A 154 3.02 -8.48 7.07
C ILE A 154 4.48 -8.69 6.71
N PHE A 155 5.18 -7.60 6.40
CA PHE A 155 6.59 -7.61 6.10
C PHE A 155 7.38 -7.01 7.25
N PHE A 156 8.44 -7.68 7.67
CA PHE A 156 9.46 -7.10 8.54
C PHE A 156 10.44 -6.27 7.72
N LEU A 157 10.67 -5.02 8.12
CA LEU A 157 11.64 -4.14 7.48
C LEU A 157 12.83 -3.95 8.42
N ALA A 158 13.92 -4.68 8.15
CA ALA A 158 15.15 -4.57 8.94
C ALA A 158 15.71 -3.13 8.93
N ALA A 159 16.54 -2.80 9.92
CA ALA A 159 17.11 -1.47 10.14
C ALA A 159 17.84 -0.81 8.95
N ARG A 160 18.21 -1.58 7.91
CA ARG A 160 18.81 -1.05 6.66
C ARG A 160 17.77 -0.74 5.56
N GLU A 161 16.48 -0.82 5.87
CA GLU A 161 15.31 -0.32 5.12
C GLU A 161 15.20 -0.70 3.63
N GLY A 162 15.93 -1.71 3.14
CA GLY A 162 16.02 -1.99 1.70
C GLY A 162 15.53 -3.36 1.24
N GLN A 163 15.31 -4.29 2.16
CA GLN A 163 14.93 -5.67 1.86
C GLN A 163 13.93 -6.14 2.91
N PRO A 164 12.63 -5.81 2.74
CA PRO A 164 11.60 -6.40 3.58
C PRO A 164 11.57 -7.92 3.43
N GLU A 165 11.12 -8.58 4.49
CA GLU A 165 10.87 -10.03 4.53
C GLU A 165 9.40 -10.25 4.82
N LEU A 166 8.70 -11.05 4.01
CA LEU A 166 7.32 -11.47 4.32
C LEU A 166 7.39 -12.41 5.52
N VAL A 167 6.90 -11.96 6.68
CA VAL A 167 6.99 -12.71 7.94
C VAL A 167 5.67 -13.35 8.35
N ASN A 168 4.54 -12.87 7.81
CA ASN A 168 3.23 -13.44 8.11
C ASN A 168 2.17 -13.06 7.07
N GLU A 169 1.12 -13.87 7.01
CA GLU A 169 -0.09 -13.65 6.21
C GLU A 169 -1.31 -13.99 7.08
N VAL A 170 -2.22 -13.04 7.24
CA VAL A 170 -3.39 -13.20 8.10
C VAL A 170 -4.64 -13.15 7.26
N CYS A 171 -5.42 -14.23 7.25
CA CYS A 171 -6.74 -14.26 6.65
C CYS A 171 -7.72 -13.46 7.50
N THR A 172 -8.39 -12.49 6.90
CA THR A 172 -9.22 -11.53 7.62
C THR A 172 -10.63 -12.06 7.88
N GLY A 173 -11.11 -13.05 7.12
CA GLY A 173 -12.53 -13.42 7.09
C GLY A 173 -13.44 -12.33 6.53
N LEU A 174 -12.88 -11.34 5.83
CA LEU A 174 -13.60 -10.28 5.12
C LEU A 174 -13.54 -10.52 3.62
N ILE A 175 -14.47 -9.90 2.88
CA ILE A 175 -14.57 -10.03 1.43
C ILE A 175 -14.37 -8.66 0.79
N HIS A 176 -13.47 -8.62 -0.18
CA HIS A 176 -13.06 -7.42 -0.92
C HIS A 176 -12.48 -6.34 0.00
N VAL A 177 -11.42 -6.67 0.74
CA VAL A 177 -10.73 -5.74 1.65
C VAL A 177 -10.07 -4.62 0.85
N ARG A 178 -10.63 -3.41 0.99
CA ARG A 178 -10.18 -2.23 0.22
C ARG A 178 -9.52 -1.14 1.05
N GLY A 179 -9.60 -1.22 2.37
CA GLY A 179 -9.03 -0.23 3.25
C GLY A 179 -8.85 -0.78 4.66
N MET A 180 -7.80 -0.33 5.30
CA MET A 180 -7.47 -0.61 6.69
C MET A 180 -6.79 0.60 7.30
N VAL A 181 -6.89 0.75 8.62
CA VAL A 181 -6.28 1.88 9.35
C VAL A 181 -5.88 1.46 10.76
N PHE A 182 -4.70 1.91 11.19
CA PHE A 182 -4.26 1.74 12.57
C PHE A 182 -4.92 2.78 13.50
N GLY A 183 -5.08 2.41 14.76
CA GLY A 183 -5.55 3.31 15.81
C GLY A 183 -5.40 2.71 17.20
N GLY A 184 -5.92 3.46 18.18
CA GLY A 184 -5.63 3.22 19.59
C GLY A 184 -4.24 3.70 20.00
N ASP A 185 -3.92 3.53 21.28
CA ASP A 185 -2.60 3.88 21.78
C ASP A 185 -1.52 3.06 21.06
N GLU A 186 -0.46 3.72 20.61
CA GLU A 186 0.69 3.09 19.95
C GLU A 186 0.36 2.26 18.69
N ASP A 187 -0.69 2.64 17.96
CA ASP A 187 -1.17 1.92 16.76
C ASP A 187 -1.44 0.44 17.03
N LYS A 188 -1.93 0.13 18.24
CA LYS A 188 -2.13 -1.23 18.72
C LYS A 188 -3.22 -1.99 17.95
N TYR A 189 -4.22 -1.29 17.42
CA TYR A 189 -5.38 -1.90 16.77
C TYR A 189 -5.41 -1.57 15.28
N LEU A 190 -5.67 -2.57 14.45
CA LEU A 190 -5.90 -2.44 13.02
C LEU A 190 -7.39 -2.66 12.71
N VAL A 191 -8.06 -1.65 12.17
CA VAL A 191 -9.44 -1.74 11.72
C VAL A 191 -9.47 -2.02 10.23
N VAL A 192 -10.25 -3.02 9.81
CA VAL A 192 -10.30 -3.52 8.42
C VAL A 192 -11.74 -3.64 7.97
N GLY A 193 -12.04 -3.19 6.75
CA GLY A 193 -13.40 -3.25 6.19
C GLY A 193 -13.48 -4.06 4.90
N GLY A 194 -14.41 -5.02 4.85
CA GLY A 194 -14.75 -5.77 3.65
C GLY A 194 -15.84 -5.05 2.83
N VAL A 195 -15.50 -4.61 1.60
CA VAL A 195 -16.45 -3.86 0.75
C VAL A 195 -17.65 -4.71 0.32
N GLU A 196 -17.43 -6.01 0.15
CA GLU A 196 -18.42 -6.94 -0.43
C GLU A 196 -18.93 -7.96 0.58
N GLY A 197 -18.41 -7.99 1.81
CA GLY A 197 -18.94 -8.85 2.85
C GLY A 197 -18.07 -8.95 4.11
N GLY A 198 -18.68 -9.48 5.18
CA GLY A 198 -18.03 -9.70 6.48
C GLY A 198 -18.00 -8.47 7.40
N GLY A 199 -18.35 -7.29 6.90
CA GLY A 199 -18.47 -6.05 7.66
C GLY A 199 -17.11 -5.43 8.04
N VAL A 200 -16.97 -5.03 9.31
CA VAL A 200 -15.75 -4.45 9.88
C VAL A 200 -15.19 -5.39 10.93
N LYS A 201 -13.87 -5.58 10.93
CA LYS A 201 -13.15 -6.29 11.99
C LYS A 201 -12.06 -5.41 12.58
N VAL A 202 -11.78 -5.66 13.86
CA VAL A 202 -10.69 -5.04 14.61
C VAL A 202 -9.73 -6.13 15.02
N PHE A 203 -8.47 -5.94 14.67
CA PHE A 203 -7.37 -6.83 15.02
C PHE A 203 -6.42 -6.14 16.00
N GLU A 204 -5.97 -6.85 17.01
CA GLU A 204 -4.86 -6.43 17.88
C GLU A 204 -3.54 -6.89 17.27
N ARG A 205 -2.54 -6.00 17.24
CA ARG A 205 -1.16 -6.37 16.90
C ARG A 205 -0.59 -7.23 18.04
N ILE A 206 -0.15 -8.44 17.67
CA ILE A 206 0.46 -9.41 18.59
C ILE A 206 1.87 -9.77 18.12
N ASP A 207 2.60 -10.53 18.94
CA ASP A 207 3.95 -11.02 18.62
C ASP A 207 4.93 -9.91 18.21
N GLY A 208 4.89 -8.79 18.95
CA GLY A 208 5.70 -7.62 18.66
C GLY A 208 5.37 -6.94 17.32
N GLY A 209 4.17 -7.18 16.77
CA GLY A 209 3.70 -6.63 15.50
C GLY A 209 3.71 -7.64 14.34
N LYS A 210 4.29 -8.82 14.53
CA LYS A 210 4.36 -9.86 13.48
C LYS A 210 3.03 -10.55 13.21
N GLY A 211 2.07 -10.46 14.14
CA GLY A 211 0.78 -11.10 14.03
C GLY A 211 -0.38 -10.14 14.25
N LEU A 212 -1.57 -10.61 13.87
CA LEU A 212 -2.84 -9.94 14.10
C LEU A 212 -3.82 -10.94 14.68
N GLN A 213 -4.52 -10.56 15.75
CA GLN A 213 -5.58 -11.36 16.37
C GLN A 213 -6.90 -10.60 16.31
N GLU A 214 -7.96 -11.20 15.77
CA GLU A 214 -9.30 -10.61 15.80
C GLU A 214 -9.78 -10.45 17.25
N ILE A 215 -10.14 -9.24 17.64
CA ILE A 215 -10.65 -8.92 19.00
C ILE A 215 -12.07 -8.35 18.98
N GLY A 216 -12.60 -8.03 17.80
CA GLY A 216 -13.93 -7.47 17.67
C GLY A 216 -14.39 -7.40 16.22
N LYS A 217 -15.71 -7.37 16.03
CA LYS A 217 -16.34 -7.25 14.71
C LYS A 217 -17.69 -6.56 14.77
N LEU A 218 -18.04 -5.91 13.68
CA LEU A 218 -19.40 -5.51 13.34
C LEU A 218 -19.75 -6.19 12.02
N GLY A 219 -20.79 -7.02 12.02
CA GLY A 219 -21.21 -7.77 10.83
C GLY A 219 -21.76 -6.87 9.72
N GLU A 220 -21.91 -7.45 8.54
CA GLU A 220 -22.48 -6.77 7.37
C GLU A 220 -23.94 -6.33 7.56
N ASP A 221 -24.66 -6.96 8.50
CA ASP A 221 -25.99 -6.55 8.95
C ASP A 221 -25.99 -5.20 9.68
N VAL A 222 -24.84 -4.81 10.24
CA VAL A 222 -24.64 -3.51 10.90
C VAL A 222 -23.92 -2.53 9.98
N VAL A 223 -22.82 -2.96 9.36
CA VAL A 223 -22.00 -2.14 8.47
C VAL A 223 -21.76 -2.88 7.15
N GLY A 224 -22.64 -2.65 6.16
CA GLY A 224 -22.62 -3.44 4.93
C GLY A 224 -21.45 -3.18 3.99
N ARG A 225 -20.95 -1.94 3.87
CA ARG A 225 -19.89 -1.55 2.91
C ARG A 225 -18.90 -0.51 3.47
N PRO A 226 -18.15 -0.82 4.55
CA PRO A 226 -17.35 0.13 5.33
C PRO A 226 -16.22 0.86 4.57
N THR A 227 -15.85 0.39 3.39
CA THR A 227 -14.78 0.97 2.54
C THR A 227 -15.25 1.17 1.08
N GLY A 228 -16.56 1.30 0.88
CA GLY A 228 -17.22 1.40 -0.43
C GLY A 228 -17.16 2.77 -1.11
N PHE A 229 -16.26 3.67 -0.68
CA PHE A 229 -16.06 4.95 -1.38
C PHE A 229 -15.49 4.66 -2.78
N LEU A 230 -16.27 5.02 -3.82
CA LEU A 230 -15.98 4.81 -5.23
C LEU A 230 -15.26 6.02 -5.83
#